data_AF-A0A7C1BRE5-F1
#
_entry.id   AF-A0A7C1BRE5-F1
#
_cell.length_a   1.000
_cell.length_b   1.000
_cell.length_c   1.000
_cell.angle_alpha   90.00
_cell.angle_beta   90.00
_cell.angle_gamma   90.00
#
_symmetry.space_group_name_H-M   'P 1'
#
loop_
_entity.id
_entity.type
_entity.pdbx_description
1 polymer ?
#
loop_
_entity_poly.entity_id
_entity_poly.type
_entity_poly.pdbx_seq_one_letter_code
_entity_poly.pdbx_strand_id
1 'polypeptide(L)'
;MKRRLFSSIALTLVILTVAVLPTGLGFGEETQAKSESTVLDELFKLFDRANATLREVFAKLEARGVTIPEEVLKVYDKGLEAAKEAVRLRSEGRYTEAKDKIIQAMQHLRNATLCVADELEEVETPEEREARKAIGLRAAIERIRLKVERLREIAENAAAQGINASRIIERLENLTDLLSRVEERIEAGDVDEAAKDRETFQRMFGKAMAALKPVIEAHKTCQVEKFLNMLEKRVSKTSDRINKTISRLPIPKLARSKIAKKLGLEVEAIKSKIQETQNLLREGKVMDAIAKLSELRGDVAKLMAETMKQPSMKPKVGEILEGIDQREMMLEVLEEKAKMLEERGLNVTGLLTEIREARNLIQEAIEKLEKGESAIAENLLTQIDELIKEAESLAEQLETQIESP
;
A
#
# COMPACT_ATOMS: atom_id res chain seq x y z
N MET A 1 -13.35 28.32 -27.43
CA MET A 1 -12.45 27.15 -27.29
C MET A 1 -11.54 27.28 -26.05
N LYS A 2 -12.10 27.47 -24.84
CA LYS A 2 -11.32 27.83 -23.62
C LYS A 2 -11.22 26.74 -22.54
N ARG A 3 -11.46 25.45 -22.86
CA ARG A 3 -11.44 24.37 -21.86
C ARG A 3 -11.01 23.02 -22.44
N ARG A 4 -9.77 22.88 -22.92
CA ARG A 4 -9.20 21.55 -23.23
C ARG A 4 -7.68 21.57 -23.13
N LEU A 5 -7.12 21.69 -21.93
CA LEU A 5 -5.71 21.35 -21.67
C LEU A 5 -5.41 20.98 -20.20
N PHE A 6 -6.41 20.99 -19.32
CA PHE A 6 -6.17 20.90 -17.88
C PHE A 6 -6.94 19.75 -17.22
N SER A 7 -6.35 18.56 -17.32
CA SER A 7 -6.67 17.42 -16.46
C SER A 7 -5.42 16.88 -15.74
N SER A 8 -4.27 17.57 -15.83
CA SER A 8 -2.97 17.05 -15.36
C SER A 8 -2.64 17.31 -13.88
N ILE A 9 -3.48 18.04 -13.12
CA ILE A 9 -3.17 18.38 -11.71
C ILE A 9 -4.19 17.82 -10.71
N ALA A 10 -5.36 17.37 -11.17
CA ALA A 10 -6.36 16.75 -10.30
C ALA A 10 -6.19 15.21 -10.15
N LEU A 11 -5.30 14.58 -10.93
CA LEU A 11 -5.14 13.12 -10.96
C LEU A 11 -3.81 12.63 -10.35
N THR A 12 -3.11 13.49 -9.60
CA THR A 12 -1.97 13.11 -8.75
C THR A 12 -2.42 12.66 -7.36
N LEU A 13 -3.70 12.82 -7.02
CA LEU A 13 -4.24 12.55 -5.68
C LEU A 13 -4.98 11.21 -5.52
N VAL A 14 -5.07 10.38 -6.58
CA VAL A 14 -5.84 9.11 -6.52
C VAL A 14 -4.96 7.86 -6.70
N ILE A 15 -3.67 8.00 -7.01
CA ILE A 15 -2.78 6.84 -7.28
C ILE A 15 -1.90 6.47 -6.08
N LEU A 16 -2.01 7.19 -4.94
CA LEU A 16 -1.29 6.85 -3.72
C LEU A 16 -2.07 5.92 -2.76
N THR A 17 -3.11 5.21 -3.22
CA THR A 17 -3.98 4.40 -2.33
C THR A 17 -4.10 2.92 -2.71
N VAL A 18 -3.38 2.41 -3.71
CA VAL A 18 -3.53 1.00 -4.14
C VAL A 18 -2.23 0.19 -4.06
N ALA A 19 -1.13 0.75 -3.56
CA ALA A 19 0.10 0.00 -3.34
C ALA A 19 0.80 0.41 -2.05
N VAL A 20 0.06 0.37 -0.94
CA VAL A 20 0.55 -0.01 0.40
C VAL A 20 -0.71 -0.43 1.16
N LEU A 21 -1.06 -1.72 1.16
CA LEU A 21 -1.69 -2.24 2.37
C LEU A 21 -0.59 -2.18 3.43
N PRO A 22 -0.78 -1.47 4.55
CA PRO A 22 0.21 -1.46 5.60
C PRO A 22 0.24 -2.86 6.21
N THR A 23 1.17 -3.69 5.76
CA THR A 23 1.81 -4.69 6.62
C THR A 23 2.79 -3.96 7.53
N GLY A 24 2.26 -3.00 8.30
CA GLY A 24 2.99 -2.24 9.31
C GLY A 24 2.40 -2.56 10.66
N LEU A 25 2.84 -3.66 11.25
CA LEU A 25 2.72 -3.89 12.69
C LEU A 25 3.80 -3.05 13.37
N GLY A 26 3.43 -1.87 13.88
CA GLY A 26 4.23 -1.08 14.85
C GLY A 26 5.41 -0.29 14.26
N PHE A 27 5.60 0.96 14.69
CA PHE A 27 6.70 1.81 14.18
C PHE A 27 6.38 3.29 13.90
N GLY A 28 5.98 4.04 14.94
CA GLY A 28 5.99 5.50 15.17
C GLY A 28 6.22 6.55 14.06
N GLU A 29 5.68 7.75 14.33
CA GLU A 29 5.72 9.04 13.61
C GLU A 29 7.01 9.41 12.83
N GLU A 30 8.16 8.77 13.11
CA GLU A 30 9.44 8.96 12.42
C GLU A 30 9.45 8.47 10.95
N THR A 31 8.78 7.36 10.63
CA THR A 31 8.68 6.87 9.24
C THR A 31 7.80 7.79 8.39
N GLN A 32 6.74 8.34 8.99
CA GLN A 32 5.85 9.29 8.34
C GLN A 32 6.56 10.64 8.09
N ALA A 33 7.25 11.20 9.09
CA ALA A 33 8.00 12.46 8.96
C ALA A 33 9.16 12.37 7.94
N LYS A 34 9.84 11.22 7.86
CA LYS A 34 10.90 10.96 6.87
C LYS A 34 10.36 10.80 5.45
N SER A 35 9.17 10.23 5.29
CA SER A 35 8.47 10.19 4.00
C SER A 35 7.95 11.58 3.57
N GLU A 36 7.43 12.36 4.52
CA GLU A 36 6.87 13.70 4.26
C GLU A 36 7.96 14.72 3.90
N SER A 37 9.14 14.64 4.52
CA SER A 37 10.28 15.50 4.16
C SER A 37 10.83 15.17 2.76
N THR A 38 10.88 13.89 2.39
CA THR A 38 11.33 13.44 1.06
C THR A 38 10.37 13.93 -0.04
N VAL A 39 9.06 13.79 0.18
CA VAL A 39 8.03 14.32 -0.74
C VAL A 39 8.12 15.84 -0.86
N LEU A 40 8.33 16.54 0.26
CA LEU A 40 8.46 17.99 0.26
C LEU A 40 9.69 18.47 -0.52
N ASP A 41 10.81 17.77 -0.44
CA ASP A 41 12.03 18.07 -1.20
C ASP A 41 11.83 17.93 -2.71
N GLU A 42 11.08 16.91 -3.14
CA GLU A 42 10.68 16.76 -4.54
C GLU A 42 9.78 17.91 -5.01
N LEU A 43 8.84 18.37 -4.17
CA LEU A 43 7.97 19.49 -4.49
C LEU A 43 8.74 20.81 -4.64
N PHE A 44 9.75 21.05 -3.79
CA PHE A 44 10.63 22.20 -3.95
C PHE A 44 11.45 22.13 -5.25
N LYS A 45 12.02 20.97 -5.59
CA LYS A 45 12.74 20.79 -6.87
C LYS A 45 11.83 21.04 -8.08
N LEU A 46 10.57 20.60 -8.02
CA LEU A 46 9.58 20.85 -9.06
C LEU A 46 9.23 22.33 -9.17
N PHE A 47 9.05 23.01 -8.04
CA PHE A 47 8.82 24.45 -8.00
C PHE A 47 9.99 25.22 -8.62
N ASP A 48 11.23 24.91 -8.23
CA ASP A 48 12.42 25.59 -8.75
C ASP A 48 12.55 25.43 -10.26
N ARG A 49 12.29 24.22 -10.77
CA ARG A 49 12.27 23.95 -12.21
C ARG A 49 11.18 24.75 -12.91
N ALA A 50 9.96 24.75 -12.39
CA ALA A 50 8.84 25.50 -12.98
C ALA A 50 9.11 27.01 -12.97
N ASN A 51 9.70 27.53 -11.90
CA ASN A 51 10.09 28.91 -11.75
C ASN A 51 11.18 29.31 -12.76
N ALA A 52 12.22 28.48 -12.90
CA ALA A 52 13.27 28.69 -13.90
C ALA A 52 12.71 28.72 -15.32
N THR A 53 11.85 27.76 -15.68
CA THR A 53 11.19 27.73 -16.99
C THR A 53 10.34 28.99 -17.24
N LEU A 54 9.57 29.46 -16.26
CA LEU A 54 8.75 30.66 -16.43
C LEU A 54 9.61 31.93 -16.58
N ARG A 55 10.75 32.01 -15.88
CA ARG A 55 11.72 33.10 -16.06
C ARG A 55 12.34 33.09 -17.46
N GLU A 56 12.66 31.92 -18.00
CA GLU A 56 13.13 31.82 -19.39
C GLU A 56 12.05 32.27 -20.38
N VAL A 57 10.78 31.96 -20.14
CA VAL A 57 9.65 32.45 -20.95
C VAL A 57 9.54 33.97 -20.88
N PHE A 58 9.62 34.57 -19.69
CA PHE A 58 9.61 36.04 -19.56
C PHE A 58 10.78 36.68 -20.29
N ALA A 59 12.00 36.17 -20.11
CA ALA A 59 13.19 36.68 -20.79
C ALA A 59 13.07 36.58 -22.32
N LYS A 60 12.49 35.49 -22.84
CA LYS A 60 12.23 35.32 -24.28
C LYS A 60 11.21 36.34 -24.81
N LEU A 61 10.12 36.56 -24.08
CA LEU A 61 9.10 37.54 -24.44
C LEU A 61 9.67 38.96 -24.47
N GLU A 62 10.40 39.34 -23.42
CA GLU A 62 11.06 40.64 -23.32
C GLU A 62 12.10 40.85 -24.43
N ALA A 63 12.92 39.83 -24.72
CA ALA A 63 13.88 39.88 -25.83
C ALA A 63 13.23 40.06 -27.21
N ARG A 64 11.95 39.69 -27.34
CA ARG A 64 11.12 39.88 -28.54
C ARG A 64 10.24 41.12 -28.48
N GLY A 65 10.45 42.00 -27.50
CA GLY A 65 9.76 43.27 -27.35
C GLY A 65 8.34 43.16 -26.77
N VAL A 66 7.97 42.01 -26.20
CA VAL A 66 6.70 41.83 -25.51
C VAL A 66 6.86 42.13 -24.03
N THR A 67 6.13 43.14 -23.56
CA THR A 67 6.06 43.47 -22.13
C THR A 67 5.16 42.49 -21.40
N ILE A 68 5.64 41.91 -20.30
CA ILE A 68 4.83 41.05 -19.45
C ILE A 68 3.74 41.89 -18.76
N PRO A 69 2.45 41.52 -18.86
CA PRO A 69 1.39 42.25 -18.18
C PRO A 69 1.57 42.26 -16.66
N GLU A 70 1.25 43.39 -16.02
CA GLU A 70 1.43 43.57 -14.57
C GLU A 70 0.61 42.57 -13.75
N GLU A 71 -0.54 42.15 -14.26
CA GLU A 71 -1.39 41.11 -13.65
C GLU A 71 -0.68 39.75 -13.59
N VAL A 72 0.11 39.41 -14.61
CA VAL A 72 0.90 38.16 -14.64
C VAL A 72 2.03 38.23 -13.63
N LEU A 73 2.74 39.36 -13.57
CA LEU A 73 3.80 39.59 -12.58
C LEU A 73 3.25 39.50 -11.16
N LYS A 74 2.08 40.10 -10.87
CA LYS A 74 1.41 39.97 -9.58
C LYS A 74 1.07 38.52 -9.21
N VAL A 75 0.66 37.70 -10.18
CA VAL A 75 0.38 36.27 -9.94
C VAL A 75 1.67 35.48 -9.73
N TYR A 76 2.72 35.79 -10.49
CA TYR A 76 4.04 35.21 -10.32
C TYR A 76 4.64 35.52 -8.94
N ASP A 77 4.59 36.77 -8.50
CA ASP A 77 5.09 37.21 -7.19
C ASP A 77 4.33 36.55 -6.04
N LYS A 78 3.01 36.38 -6.15
CA LYS A 78 2.23 35.58 -5.20
C LYS A 78 2.74 34.14 -5.09
N GLY A 79 3.17 33.56 -6.21
CA GLY A 79 3.81 32.24 -6.23
C GLY A 79 5.14 32.23 -5.48
N LEU A 80 5.99 33.24 -5.69
CA LEU A 80 7.27 33.36 -4.99
C LEU A 80 7.07 33.56 -3.48
N GLU A 81 6.13 34.41 -3.06
CA GLU A 81 5.82 34.63 -1.64
C GLU A 81 5.27 33.37 -0.97
N ALA A 82 4.40 32.61 -1.65
CA ALA A 82 3.92 31.33 -1.14
C ALA A 82 5.04 30.29 -0.98
N ALA A 83 6.03 30.28 -1.89
CA ALA A 83 7.20 29.39 -1.78
C ALA A 83 8.13 29.80 -0.63
N LYS A 84 8.39 31.10 -0.43
CA LYS A 84 9.15 31.61 0.72
C LYS A 84 8.50 31.18 2.04
N GLU A 85 7.18 31.30 2.11
CA GLU A 85 6.41 30.86 3.28
C GLU A 85 6.51 29.34 3.48
N ALA A 86 6.48 28.54 2.41
CA ALA A 86 6.70 27.10 2.49
C ALA A 86 8.09 26.75 3.05
N VAL A 87 9.14 27.48 2.65
CA VAL A 87 10.51 27.29 3.18
C VAL A 87 10.55 27.61 4.68
N ARG A 88 9.91 28.72 5.10
CA ARG A 88 9.82 29.08 6.52
C ARG A 88 9.13 27.99 7.33
N LEU A 89 7.96 27.52 6.88
CA LEU A 89 7.21 26.45 7.54
C LEU A 89 8.00 25.14 7.62
N ARG A 90 8.75 24.79 6.56
CA ARG A 90 9.66 23.64 6.58
C ARG A 90 10.74 23.77 7.65
N SER A 91 11.36 24.95 7.76
CA SER A 91 12.39 25.21 8.79
C SER A 91 11.86 25.15 10.22
N GLU A 92 10.56 25.36 10.40
CA GLU A 92 9.84 25.25 11.68
C GLU A 92 9.35 23.82 11.97
N GLY A 93 9.65 22.84 11.10
CA GLY A 93 9.18 21.46 11.23
C GLY A 93 7.72 21.25 10.86
N ARG A 94 7.04 22.26 10.28
CA ARG A 94 5.62 22.23 9.90
C ARG A 94 5.45 21.69 8.47
N TYR A 95 5.79 20.43 8.27
CA TYR A 95 5.91 19.82 6.93
C TYR A 95 4.59 19.78 6.13
N THR A 96 3.46 19.45 6.78
CA THR A 96 2.15 19.43 6.12
C THR A 96 1.75 20.80 5.57
N GLU A 97 1.95 21.85 6.37
CA GLU A 97 1.60 23.22 5.98
C GLU A 97 2.57 23.76 4.92
N ALA A 98 3.85 23.39 5.01
CA ALA A 98 4.83 23.68 3.97
C ALA A 98 4.45 23.02 2.63
N LYS A 99 3.95 21.77 2.66
CA LYS A 99 3.46 21.05 1.48
C LYS A 99 2.30 21.78 0.80
N ASP A 100 1.31 22.20 1.59
CA ASP A 100 0.16 22.91 1.04
C ASP A 100 0.57 24.26 0.44
N LYS A 101 1.50 24.96 1.09
CA LYS A 101 2.03 26.24 0.59
C LYS A 101 2.86 26.11 -0.68
N ILE A 102 3.72 25.09 -0.79
CA ILE A 102 4.49 24.89 -2.04
C ILE A 102 3.59 24.47 -3.20
N ILE A 103 2.52 23.70 -2.93
CA ILE A 103 1.48 23.39 -3.95
C ILE A 103 0.77 24.67 -4.38
N GLN A 104 0.39 25.54 -3.43
CA GLN A 104 -0.19 26.85 -3.75
C GLN A 104 0.76 27.70 -4.61
N ALA A 105 2.05 27.71 -4.28
CA ALA A 105 3.07 28.41 -5.06
C ALA A 105 3.14 27.92 -6.52
N MET A 106 3.17 26.60 -6.72
CA MET A 106 3.14 26.00 -8.06
C MET A 106 1.85 26.30 -8.83
N GLN A 107 0.70 26.40 -8.16
CA GLN A 107 -0.56 26.81 -8.80
C GLN A 107 -0.48 28.25 -9.31
N HIS A 108 0.12 29.16 -8.55
CA HIS A 108 0.35 30.53 -8.99
C HIS A 108 1.30 30.59 -10.20
N LEU A 109 2.43 29.87 -10.18
CA LEU A 109 3.34 29.80 -11.33
C LEU A 109 2.64 29.25 -12.58
N ARG A 110 1.81 28.23 -12.42
CA ARG A 110 1.00 27.68 -13.52
C ARG A 110 0.05 28.73 -14.09
N ASN A 111 -0.63 29.49 -13.24
CA ASN A 111 -1.57 30.51 -13.70
C ASN A 111 -0.83 31.64 -14.44
N ALA A 112 0.32 32.07 -13.94
CA ALA A 112 1.17 33.04 -14.64
C ALA A 112 1.61 32.51 -16.01
N THR A 113 2.06 31.25 -16.08
CA THR A 113 2.42 30.57 -17.34
C THR A 113 1.25 30.56 -18.33
N LEU A 114 0.02 30.36 -17.85
CA LEU A 114 -1.16 30.33 -18.70
C LEU A 114 -1.52 31.68 -19.30
N CYS A 115 -1.26 32.75 -18.56
CA CYS A 115 -1.56 34.10 -18.99
C CYS A 115 -0.54 34.66 -19.98
N VAL A 116 0.60 33.99 -20.19
CA VAL A 116 1.62 34.38 -21.19
C VAL A 116 1.77 33.37 -22.32
N ALA A 117 0.91 32.35 -22.34
CA ALA A 117 1.02 31.24 -23.29
C ALA A 117 0.66 31.67 -24.72
N ASP A 118 -0.34 32.54 -24.86
CA ASP A 118 -0.80 33.04 -26.15
C ASP A 118 0.25 34.01 -26.73
N GLU A 119 0.79 34.90 -25.91
CA GLU A 119 1.87 35.83 -26.26
C GLU A 119 3.15 35.09 -26.67
N LEU A 120 3.51 34.03 -25.94
CA LEU A 120 4.65 33.18 -26.30
C LEU A 120 4.41 32.48 -27.64
N GLU A 121 3.19 31.98 -27.87
CA GLU A 121 2.85 31.33 -29.12
C GLU A 121 2.92 32.31 -30.32
N GLU A 122 2.50 33.55 -30.16
CA GLU A 122 2.53 34.59 -31.20
C GLU A 122 3.96 34.99 -31.60
N VAL A 123 4.90 35.02 -30.64
CA VAL A 123 6.28 35.39 -30.93
C VAL A 123 7.17 34.22 -31.34
N GLU A 124 6.77 32.97 -31.04
CA GLU A 124 7.48 31.75 -31.43
C GLU A 124 7.52 31.57 -32.95
N THR A 125 8.71 31.23 -33.48
CA THR A 125 8.81 30.71 -34.85
C THR A 125 8.04 29.39 -34.96
N PRO A 126 7.56 29.01 -36.17
CA PRO A 126 6.92 27.71 -36.37
C PRO A 126 7.75 26.54 -35.82
N GLU A 127 9.06 26.57 -36.04
CA GLU A 127 10.00 25.53 -35.59
C GLU A 127 10.13 25.48 -34.06
N GLU A 128 10.20 26.63 -33.39
CA GLU A 128 10.23 26.70 -31.92
C GLU A 128 8.92 26.20 -31.30
N ARG A 129 7.79 26.55 -31.92
CA ARG A 129 6.45 26.12 -31.47
C ARG A 129 6.30 24.60 -31.59
N GLU A 130 6.74 24.01 -32.70
CA GLU A 130 6.73 22.56 -32.90
C GLU A 130 7.67 21.85 -31.91
N ALA A 131 8.89 22.35 -31.72
CA ALA A 131 9.84 21.79 -30.76
C ALA A 131 9.30 21.81 -29.32
N ARG A 132 8.68 22.93 -28.90
CA ARG A 132 8.05 23.04 -27.57
C ARG A 132 6.89 22.06 -27.41
N LYS A 133 6.02 21.95 -28.41
CA LYS A 133 4.90 20.97 -28.41
C LYS A 133 5.45 19.54 -28.31
N ALA A 134 6.48 19.21 -29.08
CA ALA A 134 7.12 17.88 -29.05
C ALA A 134 7.73 17.55 -27.68
N ILE A 135 8.49 18.48 -27.07
CA ILE A 135 9.04 18.31 -25.71
C ILE A 135 7.93 18.08 -24.69
N GLY A 136 6.88 18.89 -24.73
CA GLY A 136 5.73 18.77 -23.83
C GLY A 136 5.01 17.44 -23.99
N LEU A 137 4.89 16.94 -25.22
CA LEU A 137 4.24 15.68 -25.53
C LEU A 137 5.09 14.47 -25.09
N ARG A 138 6.41 14.47 -25.34
CA ARG A 138 7.34 13.43 -24.85
C ARG A 138 7.29 13.31 -23.34
N ALA A 139 7.39 14.43 -22.62
CA ALA A 139 7.31 14.42 -21.16
C ALA A 139 5.95 13.88 -20.64
N ALA A 140 4.86 14.12 -21.38
CA ALA A 140 3.55 13.57 -21.02
C ALA A 140 3.46 12.06 -21.27
N ILE A 141 4.04 11.56 -22.37
CA ILE A 141 4.09 10.13 -22.71
C ILE A 141 4.90 9.36 -21.69
N GLU A 142 6.05 9.87 -21.26
CA GLU A 142 6.86 9.12 -20.29
C GLU A 142 6.19 8.98 -18.92
N ARG A 143 5.53 10.04 -18.44
CA ARG A 143 4.71 9.95 -17.22
C ARG A 143 3.58 8.94 -17.36
N ILE A 144 3.08 8.74 -18.57
CA ILE A 144 2.02 7.80 -18.86
C ILE A 144 2.56 6.37 -18.95
N ARG A 145 3.72 6.16 -19.61
CA ARG A 145 4.40 4.87 -19.71
C ARG A 145 4.66 4.28 -18.32
N LEU A 146 5.24 5.08 -17.42
CA LEU A 146 5.48 4.67 -16.02
C LEU A 146 4.19 4.22 -15.31
N LYS A 147 3.06 4.86 -15.58
CA LYS A 147 1.77 4.46 -15.00
C LYS A 147 1.25 3.16 -15.59
N VAL A 148 1.37 2.96 -16.90
CA VAL A 148 0.97 1.72 -17.57
C VAL A 148 1.79 0.54 -17.04
N GLU A 149 3.09 0.73 -16.87
CA GLU A 149 3.98 -0.31 -16.34
C GLU A 149 3.60 -0.73 -14.93
N ARG A 150 3.37 0.24 -14.04
CA ARG A 150 2.92 -0.04 -12.68
C ARG A 150 1.57 -0.77 -12.63
N LEU A 151 0.64 -0.44 -13.54
CA LEU A 151 -0.64 -1.14 -13.63
C LEU A 151 -0.48 -2.57 -14.17
N ARG A 152 0.50 -2.79 -15.05
CA ARG A 152 0.83 -4.13 -15.57
C ARG A 152 1.36 -5.01 -14.46
N GLU A 153 2.32 -4.52 -13.68
CA GLU A 153 2.87 -5.24 -12.52
C GLU A 153 1.76 -5.66 -11.55
N ILE A 154 0.82 -4.76 -11.23
CA ILE A 154 -0.33 -5.08 -10.37
C ILE A 154 -1.20 -6.18 -10.99
N ALA A 155 -1.47 -6.11 -12.30
CA ALA A 155 -2.32 -7.07 -13.00
C ALA A 155 -1.65 -8.46 -13.09
N GLU A 156 -0.35 -8.51 -13.36
CA GLU A 156 0.45 -9.74 -13.43
C GLU A 156 0.57 -10.40 -12.06
N ASN A 157 0.83 -9.62 -11.00
CA ASN A 157 0.83 -10.12 -9.63
C ASN A 157 -0.54 -10.70 -9.24
N ALA A 158 -1.63 -10.05 -9.63
CA ALA A 158 -2.97 -10.61 -9.42
C ALA A 158 -3.18 -11.92 -10.20
N ALA A 159 -2.68 -12.01 -11.44
CA ALA A 159 -2.74 -13.23 -12.25
C ALA A 159 -1.95 -14.38 -11.63
N ALA A 160 -0.75 -14.11 -11.10
CA ALA A 160 0.07 -15.09 -10.38
C ALA A 160 -0.66 -15.66 -9.16
N GLN A 161 -1.50 -14.85 -8.52
CA GLN A 161 -2.38 -15.26 -7.40
C GLN A 161 -3.68 -15.97 -7.86
N GLY A 162 -3.80 -16.29 -9.14
CA GLY A 162 -4.96 -16.98 -9.71
C GLY A 162 -6.16 -16.07 -10.00
N ILE A 163 -6.02 -14.76 -9.88
CA ILE A 163 -7.08 -13.80 -10.19
C ILE A 163 -7.09 -13.54 -11.70
N ASN A 164 -8.25 -13.63 -12.34
CA ASN A 164 -8.34 -13.39 -13.78
C ASN A 164 -8.09 -11.91 -14.12
N ALA A 165 -6.86 -11.60 -14.54
CA ALA A 165 -6.44 -10.28 -15.01
C ALA A 165 -6.21 -10.20 -16.53
N SER A 166 -6.55 -11.26 -17.30
CA SER A 166 -6.30 -11.35 -18.75
C SER A 166 -6.76 -10.10 -19.52
N ARG A 167 -7.99 -9.66 -19.26
CA ARG A 167 -8.60 -8.51 -19.94
C ARG A 167 -7.91 -7.18 -19.65
N ILE A 168 -7.31 -7.00 -18.47
CA ILE A 168 -6.55 -5.78 -18.18
C ILE A 168 -5.14 -5.85 -18.77
N ILE A 169 -4.48 -7.01 -18.71
CA ILE A 169 -3.17 -7.23 -19.33
C ILE A 169 -3.23 -6.90 -20.83
N GLU A 170 -4.19 -7.48 -21.55
CA GLU A 170 -4.43 -7.19 -22.98
C GLU A 170 -4.64 -5.69 -23.24
N ARG A 171 -5.40 -5.00 -22.38
CA ARG A 171 -5.64 -3.56 -22.52
C ARG A 171 -4.38 -2.73 -22.26
N LEU A 172 -3.52 -3.16 -21.35
CA LEU A 172 -2.27 -2.48 -21.04
C LEU A 172 -1.23 -2.70 -22.14
N GLU A 173 -1.18 -3.88 -22.77
CA GLU A 173 -0.39 -4.13 -23.98
C GLU A 173 -0.81 -3.20 -25.12
N ASN A 174 -2.12 -3.13 -25.43
CA ASN A 174 -2.64 -2.21 -26.43
C ASN A 174 -2.31 -0.73 -26.15
N LEU A 175 -2.21 -0.35 -24.87
CA LEU A 175 -1.80 1.00 -24.45
C LEU A 175 -0.31 1.23 -24.68
N THR A 176 0.53 0.23 -24.44
CA THR A 176 1.97 0.28 -24.75
C THR A 176 2.22 0.43 -26.26
N ASP A 177 1.49 -0.31 -27.10
CA ASP A 177 1.60 -0.17 -28.57
C ASP A 177 1.16 1.22 -29.04
N LEU A 178 0.11 1.78 -28.43
CA LEU A 178 -0.32 3.13 -28.74
C LEU A 178 0.69 4.19 -28.30
N LEU A 179 1.36 4.03 -27.15
CA LEU A 179 2.42 4.94 -26.72
C LEU A 179 3.61 4.91 -27.69
N SER A 180 4.02 3.72 -28.14
CA SER A 180 5.11 3.57 -29.10
C SER A 180 4.82 4.29 -30.42
N ARG A 181 3.58 4.17 -30.93
CA ARG A 181 3.15 4.93 -32.13
C ARG A 181 3.17 6.44 -31.93
N VAL A 182 2.80 6.93 -30.74
CA VAL A 182 2.84 8.37 -30.45
C VAL A 182 4.30 8.87 -30.47
N GLU A 183 5.23 8.07 -29.97
CA GLU A 183 6.67 8.40 -29.99
C GLU A 183 7.22 8.45 -31.41
N GLU A 184 6.93 7.44 -32.23
CA GLU A 184 7.31 7.39 -33.64
C GLU A 184 6.81 8.64 -34.39
N ARG A 185 5.56 9.06 -34.16
CA ARG A 185 5.01 10.29 -34.77
C ARG A 185 5.70 11.56 -34.28
N ILE A 186 6.11 11.63 -33.02
CA ILE A 186 6.88 12.78 -32.51
C ILE A 186 8.27 12.83 -33.16
N GLU A 187 8.91 11.68 -33.33
CA GLU A 187 10.21 11.58 -34.00
C GLU A 187 10.13 11.94 -35.50
N ALA A 188 9.03 11.60 -36.15
CA ALA A 188 8.75 11.96 -37.54
C ALA A 188 8.37 13.45 -37.73
N GLY A 189 8.14 14.21 -36.65
CA GLY A 189 7.68 15.60 -36.71
C GLY A 189 6.16 15.78 -36.83
N ASP A 190 5.39 14.69 -36.81
CA ASP A 190 3.93 14.69 -36.91
C ASP A 190 3.24 15.01 -35.57
N VAL A 191 3.57 16.17 -34.98
CA VAL A 191 3.19 16.53 -33.61
C VAL A 191 1.67 16.65 -33.40
N ASP A 192 0.93 17.13 -34.39
CA ASP A 192 -0.54 17.28 -34.29
C ASP A 192 -1.25 15.92 -34.33
N GLU A 193 -0.72 14.97 -35.10
CA GLU A 193 -1.23 13.60 -35.13
C GLU A 193 -0.88 12.85 -33.84
N ALA A 194 0.33 13.05 -33.31
CA ALA A 194 0.73 12.53 -32.00
C ALA A 194 -0.20 13.05 -30.87
N ALA A 195 -0.66 14.30 -30.98
CA ALA A 195 -1.63 14.86 -30.05
C ALA A 195 -3.02 14.17 -30.12
N LYS A 196 -3.47 13.78 -31.32
CA LYS A 196 -4.71 12.99 -31.50
C LYS A 196 -4.57 11.58 -30.93
N ASP A 197 -3.45 10.92 -31.19
CA ASP A 197 -3.18 9.58 -30.64
C ASP A 197 -3.13 9.60 -29.10
N ARG A 198 -2.63 10.68 -28.50
CA ARG A 198 -2.70 10.91 -27.05
C ARG A 198 -4.15 11.00 -26.53
N GLU A 199 -5.09 11.60 -27.27
CA GLU A 199 -6.49 11.61 -26.86
C GLU A 199 -7.09 10.20 -26.88
N THR A 200 -6.77 9.42 -27.91
CA THR A 200 -7.14 8.00 -28.00
C THR A 200 -6.57 7.21 -26.83
N PHE A 201 -5.31 7.49 -26.45
CA PHE A 201 -4.66 6.89 -25.29
C PHE A 201 -5.44 7.14 -24.01
N GLN A 202 -5.80 8.41 -23.72
CA GLN A 202 -6.54 8.77 -22.50
C GLN A 202 -7.87 8.01 -22.39
N ARG A 203 -8.57 7.85 -23.51
CA ARG A 203 -9.82 7.09 -23.57
C ARG A 203 -9.60 5.60 -23.28
N MET A 204 -8.55 5.01 -23.84
CA MET A 204 -8.20 3.60 -23.60
C MET A 204 -7.70 3.36 -22.18
N PHE A 205 -6.95 4.31 -21.61
CA PHE A 205 -6.49 4.27 -20.23
C PHE A 205 -7.67 4.24 -19.24
N GLY A 206 -8.70 5.08 -19.47
CA GLY A 206 -9.93 5.01 -18.68
C GLY A 206 -10.62 3.65 -18.74
N LYS A 207 -10.59 2.97 -19.89
CA LYS A 207 -11.13 1.61 -20.04
C LYS A 207 -10.28 0.56 -19.31
N ALA A 208 -8.95 0.70 -19.32
CA ALA A 208 -8.06 -0.16 -18.55
C ALA A 208 -8.30 0.00 -17.04
N MET A 209 -8.43 1.24 -16.54
CA MET A 209 -8.78 1.50 -15.14
C MET A 209 -10.13 0.90 -14.73
N ALA A 210 -11.14 0.99 -15.61
CA ALA A 210 -12.43 0.34 -15.35
C ALA A 210 -12.32 -1.19 -15.30
N ALA A 211 -11.43 -1.79 -16.10
CA ALA A 211 -11.15 -3.22 -16.08
C ALA A 211 -10.32 -3.66 -14.86
N LEU A 212 -9.54 -2.75 -14.24
CA LEU A 212 -8.79 -3.05 -13.02
C LEU A 212 -9.68 -3.20 -11.79
N LYS A 213 -10.78 -2.44 -11.72
CA LYS A 213 -11.69 -2.45 -10.58
C LYS A 213 -12.12 -3.86 -10.13
N PRO A 214 -12.63 -4.74 -11.00
CA PRO A 214 -12.99 -6.10 -10.59
C PRO A 214 -11.79 -6.95 -10.14
N VAL A 215 -10.58 -6.71 -10.67
CA VAL A 215 -9.35 -7.40 -10.23
C VAL A 215 -9.01 -7.00 -8.79
N ILE A 216 -9.10 -5.70 -8.46
CA ILE A 216 -8.89 -5.21 -7.09
C ILE A 216 -9.90 -5.81 -6.12
N GLU A 217 -11.19 -5.85 -6.48
CA GLU A 217 -12.22 -6.43 -5.62
C GLU A 217 -12.05 -7.95 -5.45
N ALA A 218 -11.65 -8.66 -6.50
CA ALA A 218 -11.30 -10.08 -6.41
C ALA A 218 -10.06 -10.30 -5.52
N HIS A 219 -9.05 -9.44 -5.61
CA HIS A 219 -7.89 -9.50 -4.73
C HIS A 219 -8.26 -9.29 -3.26
N LYS A 220 -9.06 -8.27 -2.95
CA LYS A 220 -9.58 -8.06 -1.58
C LYS A 220 -10.37 -9.28 -1.08
N THR A 221 -11.22 -9.84 -1.93
CA THR A 221 -12.02 -11.04 -1.60
C THR A 221 -11.09 -12.21 -1.26
N CYS A 222 -10.10 -12.49 -2.11
CA CYS A 222 -9.10 -13.54 -1.88
C CYS A 222 -8.35 -13.33 -0.55
N GLN A 223 -7.96 -12.09 -0.23
CA GLN A 223 -7.28 -11.78 1.03
C GLN A 223 -8.18 -12.01 2.25
N VAL A 224 -9.45 -11.60 2.19
CA VAL A 224 -10.41 -11.86 3.27
C VAL A 224 -10.63 -13.36 3.43
N GLU A 225 -10.77 -14.12 2.34
CA GLU A 225 -10.93 -15.59 2.39
C GLU A 225 -9.73 -16.28 3.02
N LYS A 226 -8.51 -15.93 2.61
CA LYS A 226 -7.27 -16.44 3.21
C LYS A 226 -7.24 -16.17 4.71
N PHE A 227 -7.58 -14.95 5.11
CA PHE A 227 -7.60 -14.57 6.52
C PHE A 227 -8.69 -15.31 7.32
N LEU A 228 -9.90 -15.49 6.76
CA LEU A 228 -10.95 -16.28 7.41
C LEU A 228 -10.53 -17.75 7.59
N ASN A 229 -9.90 -18.35 6.58
CA ASN A 229 -9.38 -19.72 6.67
C ASN A 229 -8.28 -19.85 7.74
N MET A 230 -7.42 -18.85 7.87
CA MET A 230 -6.41 -18.77 8.93
C MET A 230 -7.06 -18.69 10.30
N LEU A 231 -8.05 -17.80 10.48
CA LEU A 231 -8.79 -17.67 11.74
C LEU A 231 -9.52 -18.97 12.12
N GLU A 232 -10.16 -19.65 11.17
CA GLU A 232 -10.88 -20.90 11.43
C GLU A 232 -9.93 -22.01 11.90
N LYS A 233 -8.78 -22.15 11.24
CA LYS A 233 -7.71 -23.08 11.67
C LYS A 233 -7.22 -22.74 13.07
N ARG A 234 -6.96 -21.47 13.35
CA ARG A 234 -6.49 -21.01 14.67
C ARG A 234 -7.50 -21.31 15.76
N VAL A 235 -8.78 -20.96 15.57
CA VAL A 235 -9.84 -21.25 16.55
C VAL A 235 -9.89 -22.74 16.88
N SER A 236 -9.79 -23.59 15.86
CA SER A 236 -9.79 -25.05 16.04
C SER A 236 -8.55 -25.51 16.83
N LYS A 237 -7.35 -25.09 16.41
CA LYS A 237 -6.08 -25.45 17.06
C LYS A 237 -5.99 -24.98 18.51
N THR A 238 -6.47 -23.75 18.77
CA THR A 238 -6.54 -23.17 20.11
C THR A 238 -7.52 -23.94 20.99
N SER A 239 -8.71 -24.27 20.46
CA SER A 239 -9.68 -25.08 21.18
C SER A 239 -9.12 -26.46 21.56
N ASP A 240 -8.50 -27.15 20.60
CA ASP A 240 -7.90 -28.48 20.82
C ASP A 240 -6.78 -28.43 21.85
N ARG A 241 -5.91 -27.41 21.78
CA ARG A 241 -4.82 -27.21 22.74
C ARG A 241 -5.34 -26.99 24.15
N ILE A 242 -6.34 -26.13 24.30
CA ILE A 242 -6.94 -25.85 25.61
C ILE A 242 -7.57 -27.12 26.17
N ASN A 243 -8.34 -27.85 25.36
CA ASN A 243 -8.96 -29.11 25.76
C ASN A 243 -7.92 -30.17 26.17
N LYS A 244 -6.86 -30.34 25.39
CA LYS A 244 -5.77 -31.29 25.68
C LYS A 244 -5.06 -30.92 26.99
N THR A 245 -4.71 -29.65 27.16
CA THR A 245 -4.06 -29.15 28.38
C THR A 245 -4.95 -29.36 29.61
N ILE A 246 -6.22 -28.93 29.56
CA ILE A 246 -7.19 -29.09 30.65
C ILE A 246 -7.41 -30.56 31.04
N SER A 247 -7.43 -31.47 30.05
CA SER A 247 -7.63 -32.90 30.31
C SER A 247 -6.51 -33.52 31.16
N ARG A 248 -5.29 -32.97 31.05
CA ARG A 248 -4.06 -33.46 31.71
C ARG A 248 -3.75 -32.73 33.00
N LEU A 249 -4.26 -31.51 33.18
CA LEU A 249 -4.04 -30.73 34.39
C LEU A 249 -4.64 -31.40 35.65
N PRO A 250 -3.99 -31.29 36.82
CA PRO A 250 -4.47 -31.84 38.09
C PRO A 250 -5.58 -30.98 38.71
N ILE A 251 -6.69 -30.80 37.99
CA ILE A 251 -7.87 -30.03 38.43
C ILE A 251 -9.13 -30.91 38.51
N PRO A 252 -10.14 -30.55 39.35
CA PRO A 252 -11.36 -31.33 39.52
C PRO A 252 -12.14 -31.55 38.21
N LYS A 253 -12.76 -32.73 38.05
CA LYS A 253 -13.58 -33.07 36.85
C LYS A 253 -14.67 -32.03 36.56
N LEU A 254 -15.34 -31.53 37.59
CA LEU A 254 -16.38 -30.51 37.46
C LEU A 254 -15.84 -29.20 36.89
N ALA A 255 -14.62 -28.80 37.29
CA ALA A 255 -13.96 -27.62 36.75
C ALA A 255 -13.63 -27.81 35.26
N ARG A 256 -13.08 -28.97 34.88
CA ARG A 256 -12.80 -29.30 33.47
C ARG A 256 -14.06 -29.19 32.60
N SER A 257 -15.18 -29.74 33.07
CA SER A 257 -16.45 -29.71 32.32
C SER A 257 -16.97 -28.27 32.13
N LYS A 258 -16.87 -27.41 33.16
CA LYS A 258 -17.28 -26.01 33.06
C LYS A 258 -16.44 -25.24 32.05
N ILE A 259 -15.12 -25.43 32.08
CA ILE A 259 -14.22 -24.74 31.15
C ILE A 259 -14.47 -25.21 29.71
N ALA A 260 -14.56 -26.53 29.48
CA ALA A 260 -14.84 -27.09 28.15
C ALA A 260 -16.18 -26.61 27.58
N LYS A 261 -17.23 -26.52 28.41
CA LYS A 261 -18.55 -26.00 27.97
C LYS A 261 -18.47 -24.53 27.56
N LYS A 262 -17.79 -23.69 28.35
CA LYS A 262 -17.62 -22.27 28.05
C LYS A 262 -16.83 -22.07 26.75
N LEU A 263 -15.69 -22.75 26.63
CA LEU A 263 -14.88 -22.75 25.41
C LEU A 263 -15.69 -23.18 24.18
N GLY A 264 -16.49 -24.23 24.30
CA GLY A 264 -17.34 -24.70 23.20
C GLY A 264 -18.35 -23.65 22.72
N LEU A 265 -18.99 -22.91 23.65
CA LEU A 265 -19.92 -21.84 23.29
C LEU A 265 -19.22 -20.68 22.57
N GLU A 266 -18.03 -20.28 23.03
CA GLU A 266 -17.25 -19.20 22.41
C GLU A 266 -16.74 -19.60 21.02
N VAL A 267 -16.24 -20.83 20.87
CA VAL A 267 -15.82 -21.38 19.56
C VAL A 267 -16.97 -21.36 18.56
N GLU A 268 -18.16 -21.82 18.95
CA GLU A 268 -19.32 -21.82 18.05
C GLU A 268 -19.79 -20.40 17.69
N ALA A 269 -19.73 -19.46 18.63
CA ALA A 269 -20.02 -18.05 18.34
C ALA A 269 -19.05 -17.47 17.29
N ILE A 270 -17.75 -17.75 17.41
CA ILE A 270 -16.74 -17.31 16.44
C ILE A 270 -16.97 -17.98 15.08
N LYS A 271 -17.21 -19.29 15.03
CA LYS A 271 -17.51 -20.00 13.78
C LYS A 271 -18.75 -19.43 13.08
N SER A 272 -19.81 -19.12 13.82
CA SER A 272 -20.99 -18.47 13.27
C SER A 272 -20.65 -17.11 12.63
N LYS A 273 -19.80 -16.31 13.28
CA LYS A 273 -19.36 -15.01 12.74
C LYS A 273 -18.45 -15.17 11.50
N ILE A 274 -17.59 -16.20 11.47
CA ILE A 274 -16.79 -16.56 10.29
C ILE A 274 -17.73 -16.90 9.13
N GLN A 275 -18.72 -17.75 9.35
CA GLN A 275 -19.69 -18.15 8.32
C GLN A 275 -20.49 -16.97 7.77
N GLU A 276 -20.92 -16.07 8.66
CA GLU A 276 -21.61 -14.84 8.24
C GLU A 276 -20.71 -13.93 7.40
N THR A 277 -19.42 -13.84 7.74
CA THR A 277 -18.44 -13.07 6.95
C THR A 277 -18.19 -13.71 5.58
N GLN A 278 -18.12 -15.03 5.50
CA GLN A 278 -18.08 -15.75 4.22
C GLN A 278 -19.33 -15.49 3.37
N ASN A 279 -20.51 -15.40 3.99
CA ASN A 279 -21.75 -15.06 3.27
C ASN A 279 -21.70 -13.63 2.69
N LEU A 280 -21.17 -12.66 3.44
CA LEU A 280 -20.95 -11.30 2.93
C LEU A 280 -20.05 -11.28 1.68
N LEU A 281 -19.00 -12.11 1.65
CA LEU A 281 -18.14 -12.25 0.46
C LEU A 281 -18.90 -12.82 -0.74
N ARG A 282 -19.72 -13.86 -0.52
CA ARG A 282 -20.57 -14.46 -1.57
C ARG A 282 -21.59 -13.46 -2.13
N GLU A 283 -22.06 -12.53 -1.31
CA GLU A 283 -22.96 -11.44 -1.71
C GLU A 283 -22.25 -10.26 -2.39
N GLY A 284 -20.91 -10.29 -2.50
CA GLY A 284 -20.11 -9.19 -3.05
C GLY A 284 -19.95 -8.00 -2.11
N LYS A 285 -20.32 -8.14 -0.83
CA LYS A 285 -20.21 -7.10 0.20
C LYS A 285 -18.84 -7.11 0.88
N VAL A 286 -17.78 -6.94 0.08
CA VAL A 286 -16.38 -7.08 0.51
C VAL A 286 -16.02 -6.10 1.64
N MET A 287 -16.51 -4.85 1.58
CA MET A 287 -16.22 -3.86 2.63
C MET A 287 -16.87 -4.20 3.97
N ASP A 288 -18.08 -4.74 3.97
CA ASP A 288 -18.76 -5.19 5.18
C ASP A 288 -18.03 -6.41 5.77
N ALA A 289 -17.57 -7.32 4.91
CA ALA A 289 -16.76 -8.45 5.33
C ALA A 289 -15.44 -8.00 5.98
N ILE A 290 -14.74 -7.02 5.41
CA ILE A 290 -13.52 -6.43 5.97
C ILE A 290 -13.79 -5.78 7.34
N ALA A 291 -14.89 -5.03 7.48
CA ALA A 291 -15.24 -4.43 8.77
C ALA A 291 -15.42 -5.51 9.86
N LYS A 292 -16.10 -6.61 9.49
CA LYS A 292 -16.38 -7.73 10.40
C LYS A 292 -15.14 -8.55 10.77
N LEU A 293 -14.08 -8.53 9.95
CA LEU A 293 -12.80 -9.15 10.30
C LEU A 293 -12.17 -8.53 11.55
N SER A 294 -12.32 -7.22 11.74
CA SER A 294 -11.75 -6.54 12.92
C SER A 294 -12.40 -7.03 14.20
N GLU A 295 -13.71 -7.24 14.19
CA GLU A 295 -14.46 -7.81 15.31
C GLU A 295 -14.05 -9.26 15.56
N LEU A 296 -13.99 -10.08 14.50
CA LEU A 296 -13.57 -11.47 14.56
C LEU A 296 -12.16 -11.63 15.16
N ARG A 297 -11.22 -10.76 14.79
CA ARG A 297 -9.87 -10.75 15.36
C ARG A 297 -9.90 -10.49 16.87
N GLY A 298 -10.73 -9.55 17.31
CA GLY A 298 -10.94 -9.25 18.73
C GLY A 298 -11.55 -10.43 19.49
N ASP A 299 -12.53 -11.11 18.90
CA ASP A 299 -13.18 -12.27 19.53
C ASP A 299 -12.24 -13.47 19.64
N VAL A 300 -11.43 -13.74 18.61
CA VAL A 300 -10.42 -14.81 18.65
C VAL A 300 -9.35 -14.52 19.71
N ALA A 301 -8.90 -13.26 19.85
CA ALA A 301 -7.97 -12.88 20.91
C ALA A 301 -8.58 -13.06 22.32
N LYS A 302 -9.88 -12.79 22.46
CA LYS A 302 -10.61 -12.95 23.74
C LYS A 302 -10.84 -14.41 24.11
N LEU A 303 -10.97 -15.32 23.14
CA LEU A 303 -11.19 -16.75 23.37
C LEU A 303 -10.18 -17.33 24.39
N MET A 304 -8.90 -17.02 24.23
CA MET A 304 -7.85 -17.42 25.17
C MET A 304 -7.98 -16.65 26.49
N ALA A 305 -8.05 -15.32 26.46
CA ALA A 305 -8.06 -14.49 27.66
C ALA A 305 -9.25 -14.80 28.61
N GLU A 306 -10.44 -15.09 28.07
CA GLU A 306 -11.66 -15.34 28.84
C GLU A 306 -11.79 -16.78 29.34
N THR A 307 -11.17 -17.72 28.63
CA THR A 307 -11.08 -19.13 29.05
C THR A 307 -10.06 -19.29 30.20
N MET A 308 -8.99 -18.50 30.21
CA MET A 308 -7.91 -18.58 31.20
C MET A 308 -8.18 -17.83 32.52
N LYS A 309 -9.13 -16.89 32.55
CA LYS A 309 -9.58 -16.18 33.78
C LYS A 309 -10.44 -17.03 34.72
N GLN A 310 -10.60 -18.33 34.46
CA GLN A 310 -11.38 -19.23 35.30
C GLN A 310 -10.69 -19.46 36.66
N PRO A 311 -11.41 -19.34 37.81
CA PRO A 311 -10.82 -19.47 39.16
C PRO A 311 -10.10 -20.80 39.45
N SER A 312 -10.32 -21.80 38.61
CA SER A 312 -9.79 -23.16 38.76
C SER A 312 -8.51 -23.42 37.95
N MET A 313 -8.03 -22.43 37.20
CA MET A 313 -6.79 -22.50 36.41
C MET A 313 -5.70 -21.68 37.10
N LYS A 314 -4.48 -22.21 37.20
CA LYS A 314 -3.35 -21.42 37.70
C LYS A 314 -3.07 -20.28 36.70
N PRO A 315 -2.99 -19.00 37.14
CA PRO A 315 -2.77 -17.85 36.25
C PRO A 315 -1.61 -18.07 35.28
N LYS A 316 -0.52 -18.65 35.78
CA LYS A 316 0.70 -18.90 34.99
C LYS A 316 0.52 -19.84 33.80
N VAL A 317 -0.36 -20.84 33.91
CA VAL A 317 -0.64 -21.76 32.78
C VAL A 317 -1.41 -21.03 31.68
N GLY A 318 -2.32 -20.14 32.08
CA GLY A 318 -3.07 -19.31 31.15
C GLY A 318 -2.19 -18.32 30.41
N GLU A 319 -1.31 -17.62 31.13
CA GLU A 319 -0.33 -16.68 30.56
C GLU A 319 0.57 -17.34 29.51
N ILE A 320 1.07 -18.56 29.79
CA ILE A 320 1.92 -19.29 28.83
C ILE A 320 1.13 -19.70 27.59
N LEU A 321 -0.11 -20.20 27.73
CA LEU A 321 -0.95 -20.55 26.58
C LEU A 321 -1.26 -19.35 25.69
N GLU A 322 -1.57 -18.21 26.31
CA GLU A 322 -1.77 -16.94 25.61
C GLU A 322 -0.49 -16.51 24.87
N GLY A 323 0.67 -16.62 25.53
CA GLY A 323 1.96 -16.34 24.92
C GLY A 323 2.27 -17.24 23.70
N ILE A 324 1.91 -18.53 23.76
CA ILE A 324 2.08 -19.44 22.62
C ILE A 324 1.17 -19.02 21.45
N ASP A 325 -0.09 -18.70 21.71
CA ASP A 325 -1.06 -18.30 20.67
C ASP A 325 -0.66 -17.01 19.95
N GLN A 326 -0.11 -16.04 20.68
CA GLN A 326 0.43 -14.81 20.09
C GLN A 326 1.60 -15.11 19.14
N ARG A 327 2.54 -15.96 19.55
CA ARG A 327 3.71 -16.34 18.74
C ARG A 327 3.31 -17.16 17.51
N GLU A 328 2.35 -18.07 17.65
CA GLU A 328 1.80 -18.78 16.48
C GLU A 328 1.16 -17.82 15.47
N MET A 329 0.46 -16.78 15.92
CA MET A 329 -0.08 -15.75 15.03
C MET A 329 1.02 -15.03 14.26
N MET A 330 2.12 -14.66 14.93
CA MET A 330 3.26 -14.01 14.27
C MET A 330 3.87 -14.94 13.20
N LEU A 331 4.03 -16.23 13.51
CA LEU A 331 4.56 -17.22 12.56
C LEU A 331 3.61 -17.45 11.37
N GLU A 332 2.30 -17.46 11.56
CA GLU A 332 1.32 -17.54 10.46
C GLU A 332 1.42 -16.33 9.51
N VAL A 333 1.62 -15.13 10.06
CA VAL A 333 1.86 -13.91 9.25
C VAL A 333 3.16 -14.01 8.47
N LEU A 334 4.24 -14.47 9.11
CA LEU A 334 5.54 -14.66 8.48
C LEU A 334 5.51 -15.72 7.36
N GLU A 335 4.70 -16.78 7.49
CA GLU A 335 4.52 -17.76 6.42
C GLU A 335 3.80 -17.21 5.20
N GLU A 336 2.72 -16.45 5.39
CA GLU A 336 2.04 -15.82 4.26
C GLU A 336 2.98 -14.80 3.59
N LYS A 337 3.78 -14.09 4.38
CA LYS A 337 4.83 -13.20 3.87
C LYS A 337 5.88 -13.97 3.06
N ALA A 338 6.37 -15.10 3.56
CA ALA A 338 7.28 -15.98 2.83
C ALA A 338 6.68 -16.44 1.50
N LYS A 339 5.41 -16.85 1.49
CA LYS A 339 4.72 -17.24 0.25
C LYS A 339 4.65 -16.11 -0.77
N MET A 340 4.31 -14.89 -0.33
CA MET A 340 4.29 -13.72 -1.21
C MET A 340 5.68 -13.38 -1.79
N LEU A 341 6.74 -13.53 -0.99
CA LEU A 341 8.12 -13.30 -1.43
C LEU A 341 8.57 -14.37 -2.44
N GLU A 342 8.20 -15.64 -2.20
CA GLU A 342 8.48 -16.75 -3.11
C GLU A 342 7.74 -16.59 -4.46
N GLU A 343 6.47 -16.17 -4.44
CA GLU A 343 5.70 -15.84 -5.65
C GLU A 343 6.35 -14.71 -6.47
N ARG A 344 7.14 -13.84 -5.83
CA ARG A 344 7.94 -12.78 -6.48
C ARG A 344 9.32 -13.26 -6.92
N GLY A 345 9.60 -14.56 -6.86
CA GLY A 345 10.84 -15.19 -7.31
C GLY A 345 12.00 -15.10 -6.31
N LEU A 346 11.74 -14.68 -5.06
CA LEU A 346 12.78 -14.61 -4.04
C LEU A 346 13.00 -15.95 -3.35
N ASN A 347 14.24 -16.18 -2.92
CA ASN A 347 14.58 -17.36 -2.14
C ASN A 347 14.22 -17.17 -0.66
N VAL A 348 13.17 -17.85 -0.22
CA VAL A 348 12.64 -17.77 1.16
C VAL A 348 13.08 -18.91 2.07
N THR A 349 14.04 -19.75 1.65
CA THR A 349 14.46 -20.96 2.38
C THR A 349 14.91 -20.67 3.82
N GLY A 350 15.68 -19.59 4.02
CA GLY A 350 16.13 -19.18 5.36
C GLY A 350 14.95 -18.81 6.27
N LEU A 351 14.05 -17.95 5.77
CA LEU A 351 12.83 -17.54 6.49
C LEU A 351 11.96 -18.75 6.89
N LEU A 352 11.72 -19.68 5.96
CA LEU A 352 10.94 -20.89 6.25
C LEU A 352 11.61 -21.81 7.27
N THR A 353 12.95 -21.80 7.34
CA THR A 353 13.71 -22.58 8.32
C THR A 353 13.48 -22.04 9.73
N GLU A 354 13.64 -20.73 9.94
CA GLU A 354 13.41 -20.08 11.24
C GLU A 354 11.97 -20.29 11.74
N ILE A 355 11.00 -20.13 10.84
CA ILE A 355 9.58 -20.38 11.14
C ILE A 355 9.38 -21.82 11.62
N ARG A 356 10.00 -22.81 10.96
CA ARG A 356 9.88 -24.22 11.32
C ARG A 356 10.51 -24.50 12.68
N GLU A 357 11.66 -23.91 12.97
CA GLU A 357 12.35 -24.07 14.25
C GLU A 357 11.53 -23.48 15.41
N ALA A 358 10.99 -22.27 15.22
CA ALA A 358 10.08 -21.65 16.18
C ALA A 358 8.84 -22.52 16.47
N ARG A 359 8.27 -23.16 15.44
CA ARG A 359 7.14 -24.10 15.61
C ARG A 359 7.50 -25.36 16.40
N ASN A 360 8.70 -25.88 16.21
CA ASN A 360 9.18 -27.03 16.98
C ASN A 360 9.30 -26.67 18.48
N LEU A 361 9.85 -25.49 18.78
CA LEU A 361 9.93 -25.00 20.17
C LEU A 361 8.55 -24.75 20.78
N ILE A 362 7.58 -24.27 19.99
CA ILE A 362 6.19 -24.14 20.45
C ILE A 362 5.61 -25.49 20.85
N GLN A 363 5.83 -26.52 20.02
CA GLN A 363 5.36 -27.87 20.33
C GLN A 363 6.01 -28.40 21.62
N GLU A 364 7.30 -28.15 21.83
CA GLU A 364 7.99 -28.50 23.07
C GLU A 364 7.40 -27.73 24.28
N ALA A 365 7.16 -26.43 24.15
CA ALA A 365 6.58 -25.62 25.22
C ALA A 365 5.19 -26.13 25.65
N ILE A 366 4.36 -26.58 24.69
CA ILE A 366 3.07 -27.22 24.97
C ILE A 366 3.27 -28.51 25.77
N GLU A 367 4.20 -29.38 25.37
CA GLU A 367 4.46 -30.65 26.08
C GLU A 367 4.97 -30.44 27.50
N LYS A 368 5.81 -29.42 27.71
CA LYS A 368 6.29 -29.02 29.04
C LYS A 368 5.14 -28.52 29.90
N LEU A 369 4.26 -27.71 29.32
CA LEU A 369 3.09 -27.20 30.03
C LEU A 369 2.11 -28.30 30.42
N GLU A 370 1.89 -29.30 29.54
CA GLU A 370 1.07 -30.48 29.83
C GLU A 370 1.61 -31.33 30.98
N LYS A 371 2.93 -31.33 31.20
CA LYS A 371 3.61 -31.99 32.33
C LYS A 371 3.62 -31.14 33.61
N GLY A 372 3.12 -29.89 33.54
CA GLY A 372 3.15 -28.94 34.65
C GLY A 372 4.50 -28.22 34.83
N GLU A 373 5.41 -28.35 33.86
CA GLU A 373 6.75 -27.74 33.85
C GLU A 373 6.67 -26.28 33.33
N SER A 374 5.83 -25.44 33.95
CA SER A 374 5.53 -24.09 33.45
C SER A 374 6.75 -23.16 33.31
N ALA A 375 7.75 -23.29 34.18
CA ALA A 375 8.97 -22.47 34.08
C ALA A 375 9.81 -22.82 32.84
N ILE A 376 9.84 -24.09 32.43
CA ILE A 376 10.55 -24.52 31.22
C ILE A 376 9.79 -24.04 29.98
N ALA A 377 8.46 -24.19 30.00
CA ALA A 377 7.62 -23.68 28.91
C ALA A 377 7.78 -22.17 28.72
N GLU A 378 7.88 -21.39 29.80
CA GLU A 378 8.12 -19.94 29.74
C GLU A 378 9.50 -19.60 29.14
N ASN A 379 10.56 -20.33 29.50
CA ASN A 379 11.89 -20.10 28.92
C ASN A 379 11.92 -20.39 27.41
N LEU A 380 11.18 -21.40 26.96
CA LEU A 380 11.04 -21.71 25.53
C LEU A 380 10.36 -20.56 24.76
N LEU A 381 9.43 -19.82 25.38
CA LEU A 381 8.80 -18.64 24.75
C LEU A 381 9.82 -17.55 24.42
N THR A 382 10.82 -17.35 25.26
CA THR A 382 11.90 -16.38 25.00
C THR A 382 12.73 -16.78 23.77
N GLN A 383 13.06 -18.07 23.64
CA GLN A 383 13.80 -18.57 22.47
C GLN A 383 12.96 -18.45 21.19
N ILE A 384 11.66 -18.70 21.29
CA ILE A 384 10.73 -18.49 20.17
C ILE A 384 10.72 -17.01 19.74
N ASP A 385 10.80 -16.05 20.67
CA ASP A 385 10.83 -14.62 20.35
C ASP A 385 12.11 -14.23 19.59
N GLU A 386 13.24 -14.87 19.89
CA GLU A 386 14.50 -14.65 19.17
C GLU A 386 14.38 -15.12 17.72
N LEU A 387 13.90 -16.34 17.49
CA LEU A 387 13.69 -16.88 16.14
C LEU A 387 12.66 -16.07 15.33
N ILE A 388 11.60 -15.58 15.97
CA ILE A 388 10.61 -14.71 15.32
C ILE A 388 11.25 -13.40 14.87
N LYS A 389 12.08 -12.77 15.70
CA LYS A 389 12.79 -11.53 15.32
C LYS A 389 13.76 -11.77 14.17
N GLU A 390 14.46 -12.90 14.16
CA GLU A 390 15.35 -13.28 13.06
C GLU A 390 14.56 -13.48 11.76
N ALA A 391 13.43 -14.19 11.82
CA ALA A 391 12.51 -14.37 10.70
C ALA A 391 11.95 -13.03 10.19
N GLU A 392 11.55 -12.12 11.08
CA GLU A 392 11.11 -10.76 10.72
C GLU A 392 12.21 -9.99 9.97
N SER A 393 13.45 -10.02 10.49
CA SER A 393 14.59 -9.35 9.85
C SER A 393 14.90 -9.93 8.48
N LEU A 394 14.87 -11.27 8.33
CA LEU A 394 15.06 -11.92 7.02
C LEU A 394 13.97 -11.50 6.03
N ALA A 395 12.72 -11.42 6.47
CA ALA A 395 11.62 -11.02 5.62
C ALA A 395 11.73 -9.55 5.16
N GLU A 396 12.16 -8.65 6.04
CA GLU A 396 12.43 -7.24 5.69
C GLU A 396 13.59 -7.11 4.68
N GLN A 397 14.69 -7.85 4.90
CA GLN A 397 15.82 -7.86 3.97
C GLN A 397 15.39 -8.32 2.57
N LEU A 398 14.57 -9.37 2.49
CA LEU A 398 14.03 -9.86 1.23
C LEU A 398 13.12 -8.84 0.54
N GLU A 399 12.31 -8.08 1.30
CA GLU A 399 11.47 -7.01 0.73
C GLU A 399 12.30 -5.88 0.13
N THR A 400 13.39 -5.45 0.80
CA THR A 400 14.24 -4.37 0.29
C THR A 400 14.96 -4.72 -1.01
N GLN A 401 15.18 -6.01 -1.30
CA GLN A 401 15.73 -6.46 -2.58
C GLN A 401 14.79 -6.20 -3.75
N ILE A 402 13.50 -5.99 -3.48
CA ILE A 402 12.49 -5.73 -4.50
C ILE A 402 12.29 -4.22 -4.72
N GLU A 403 12.65 -3.39 -3.75
CA GLU A 403 12.56 -1.92 -3.84
C GLU A 403 13.82 -1.27 -4.41
N SER A 404 14.91 -2.02 -4.58
CA SER A 404 16.12 -1.54 -5.25
C SER A 404 16.03 -1.82 -6.76
N PRO A 405 16.06 -0.77 -7.62
CA PRO A 405 15.93 -0.90 -9.07
C PRO A 405 17.07 -1.66 -9.75
#